data_AF-A0A377U0S8-F1
#
_entry.id   AF-A0A377U0S8-F1
#
_cell.length_a   1.000
_cell.length_b   1.000
_cell.length_c   1.000
_cell.angle_alpha   90.00
_cell.angle_beta   90.00
_cell.angle_gamma   90.00
#
_symmetry.space_group_name_H-M   'P 1'
#
loop_
_entity.id
_entity.type
_entity.pdbx_description
1 polymer ?
#
loop_
_entity_poly.entity_id
_entity_poly.type
_entity_poly.pdbx_seq_one_letter_code
_entity_poly.pdbx_strand_id
1 'polypeptide(L)'
;MNNILAAIDAANNGYSYFPFSLERFCTHGITDQDRLDTLSTQEMKVFRYILSGVDYTTIGSKMNISNKTVSTYKVRLMDKLGCSTLLELYDFAQRNKIG
;
A
#
# COMPACT_ATOMS: atom_id res chain seq x y z
N MET A 1 -2.68 -3.45 -22.69
CA MET A 1 -3.82 -4.38 -22.96
C MET A 1 -3.38 -5.85 -22.92
N ASN A 2 -2.12 -6.17 -23.28
CA ASN A 2 -1.62 -7.55 -23.34
C ASN A 2 -1.59 -8.28 -21.99
N ASN A 3 -1.32 -7.59 -20.88
CA ASN A 3 -1.25 -8.24 -19.55
C ASN A 3 -2.61 -8.76 -19.06
N ILE A 4 -3.73 -8.15 -19.47
CA ILE A 4 -5.07 -8.61 -19.08
C ILE A 4 -5.42 -9.88 -19.84
N LEU A 5 -5.14 -9.94 -21.14
CA LEU A 5 -5.35 -11.15 -21.96
C LEU A 5 -4.50 -12.32 -21.45
N ALA A 6 -3.22 -12.07 -21.14
CA ALA A 6 -2.34 -13.07 -20.55
C ALA A 6 -2.83 -13.55 -19.17
N ALA A 7 -3.38 -12.65 -18.35
CA ALA A 7 -3.96 -13.01 -17.05
C ALA A 7 -5.20 -13.89 -17.19
N ILE A 8 -6.07 -13.63 -18.17
CA ILE A 8 -7.25 -14.45 -18.46
C ILE A 8 -6.83 -15.85 -18.91
N ASP A 9 -5.87 -15.95 -19.82
CA ASP A 9 -5.37 -17.24 -20.30
C ASP A 9 -4.71 -18.04 -19.17
N ALA A 10 -3.88 -17.40 -18.35
CA ALA A 10 -3.30 -18.03 -17.16
C ALA A 10 -4.38 -18.59 -16.23
N ALA A 11 -5.43 -17.80 -15.94
CA ALA A 11 -6.53 -18.22 -15.08
C ALA A 11 -7.32 -19.40 -15.66
N ASN A 12 -7.60 -19.40 -16.97
CA ASN A 12 -8.28 -20.51 -17.66
C ASN A 12 -7.46 -21.81 -17.58
N ASN A 13 -6.13 -21.71 -17.60
CA ASN A 13 -5.23 -22.84 -17.46
C ASN A 13 -4.94 -23.23 -16.00
N GLY A 14 -5.59 -22.58 -15.02
CA GLY A 14 -5.43 -22.89 -13.59
C GLY A 14 -4.21 -22.23 -12.91
N TYR A 15 -3.61 -21.21 -13.54
CA TYR A 15 -2.48 -20.47 -13.02
C TYR A 15 -2.87 -19.05 -12.57
N SER A 16 -2.09 -18.50 -11.63
CA SER A 16 -2.24 -17.12 -11.17
C SER A 16 -1.31 -16.18 -11.92
N TYR A 17 -1.80 -15.00 -12.31
CA TYR A 17 -1.01 -13.95 -12.96
C TYR A 17 -0.85 -12.75 -12.02
N PHE A 18 0.38 -12.46 -11.60
CA PHE A 18 0.68 -11.38 -10.68
C PHE A 18 2.05 -10.77 -11.00
N PRO A 19 2.31 -9.51 -10.59
CA PRO A 19 3.62 -8.90 -10.75
C PRO A 19 4.71 -9.72 -10.04
N PHE A 20 5.78 -10.05 -10.78
CA PHE A 20 6.94 -10.75 -10.23
C PHE A 20 8.09 -9.76 -10.02
N SER A 21 8.74 -9.80 -8.86
CA SER A 21 9.98 -9.08 -8.59
C SER A 21 10.99 -10.05 -7.97
N LEU A 22 12.13 -10.21 -8.66
CA LEU A 22 13.20 -11.12 -8.25
C LEU A 22 13.86 -10.69 -6.92
N GLU A 23 13.88 -9.38 -6.65
CA GLU A 23 14.49 -8.81 -5.43
C GLU A 23 13.91 -9.44 -4.15
N ARG A 24 12.61 -9.80 -4.16
CA ARG A 24 11.91 -10.44 -3.02
C ARG A 24 12.51 -11.78 -2.59
N PHE A 25 13.22 -12.47 -3.48
CA PHE A 25 13.77 -13.81 -3.19
C PHE A 25 15.27 -13.80 -2.88
N CYS A 26 15.98 -12.73 -3.26
CA CYS A 26 17.44 -12.69 -3.18
C CYS A 26 17.97 -11.80 -2.04
N THR A 27 17.16 -10.87 -1.51
CA THR A 27 17.60 -9.97 -0.44
C THR A 27 17.50 -10.64 0.93
N HIS A 28 18.61 -10.68 1.67
CA HIS A 28 18.63 -11.11 3.08
C HIS A 28 18.31 -9.90 3.98
N GLY A 29 17.02 -9.69 4.27
CA GLY A 29 16.54 -8.62 5.16
C GLY A 29 15.09 -8.23 4.86
N ILE A 30 14.41 -7.59 5.83
CA ILE A 30 13.07 -7.03 5.62
C ILE A 30 13.20 -5.82 4.68
N THR A 31 12.64 -5.94 3.49
CA THR A 31 12.60 -4.85 2.50
C THR A 31 11.45 -3.90 2.79
N ASP A 32 11.48 -2.70 2.19
CA ASP A 32 10.33 -1.79 2.23
C ASP A 32 9.09 -2.42 1.58
N GLN A 33 9.27 -3.28 0.58
CA GLN A 33 8.18 -4.03 -0.03
C GLN A 33 7.55 -5.02 0.96
N ASP A 34 8.35 -5.70 1.79
CA ASP A 34 7.83 -6.60 2.81
C ASP A 34 6.98 -5.84 3.83
N ARG A 35 7.41 -4.63 4.21
CA ARG A 35 6.61 -3.74 5.09
C ARG A 35 5.31 -3.32 4.43
N LEU A 36 5.33 -2.99 3.15
CA LEU A 36 4.13 -2.66 2.38
C LEU A 36 3.14 -3.81 2.31
N ASP A 37 3.63 -5.04 2.17
CA ASP A 37 2.80 -6.25 2.12
C ASP A 37 2.09 -6.52 3.46
N THR A 38 2.56 -5.96 4.59
CA THR A 38 1.88 -6.05 5.89
C THR A 38 0.67 -5.10 6.03
N LEU A 39 0.51 -4.15 5.12
CA LEU A 39 -0.60 -3.21 5.17
C LEU A 39 -1.90 -3.91 4.76
N SER A 40 -2.93 -3.71 5.58
CA SER A 40 -4.29 -4.05 5.21
C SER A 40 -4.79 -3.13 4.09
N THR A 41 -5.81 -3.59 3.37
CA THR A 41 -6.48 -2.80 2.32
C THR A 41 -6.93 -1.42 2.82
N GLN A 42 -7.37 -1.31 4.08
CA GLN A 42 -7.82 -0.04 4.65
C GLN A 42 -6.65 0.90 4.98
N GLU A 43 -5.56 0.37 5.52
CA GLU A 43 -4.33 1.14 5.77
C GLU A 43 -3.74 1.65 4.46
N MET A 44 -3.68 0.83 3.41
CA MET A 44 -3.22 1.23 2.08
C MET A 44 -4.08 2.34 1.46
N LYS A 45 -5.42 2.29 1.64
CA LYS A 45 -6.32 3.36 1.20
C LYS A 45 -6.04 4.68 1.93
N VAL A 46 -5.93 4.64 3.25
CA VAL A 46 -5.60 5.83 4.06
C VAL A 46 -4.24 6.38 3.67
N PHE A 47 -3.24 5.52 3.46
CA PHE A 47 -1.90 5.92 3.01
C PHE A 47 -1.97 6.73 1.71
N ARG A 48 -2.64 6.23 0.67
CA ARG A 48 -2.80 6.93 -0.62
C ARG A 48 -3.53 8.27 -0.48
N TYR A 49 -4.57 8.34 0.35
CA TYR A 49 -5.26 9.60 0.60
C TYR A 49 -4.39 10.62 1.32
N ILE A 50 -3.59 10.19 2.30
CA ILE A 50 -2.62 11.06 3.00
C ILE A 50 -1.60 11.60 2.00
N LEU A 51 -1.04 10.75 1.13
CA LEU A 51 -0.08 11.17 0.09
C LEU A 51 -0.69 12.14 -0.92
N SER A 52 -2.00 12.05 -1.14
CA SER A 52 -2.75 12.97 -2.00
C SER A 52 -3.14 14.28 -1.30
N GLY A 53 -2.72 14.49 -0.04
CA GLY A 53 -3.03 15.69 0.74
C GLY A 53 -4.48 15.81 1.20
N VAL A 54 -5.24 14.71 1.22
CA VAL A 54 -6.66 14.72 1.62
C VAL A 54 -6.79 14.80 3.13
N ASP A 55 -7.64 15.69 3.63
CA ASP A 55 -7.89 15.85 5.06
C ASP A 55 -8.70 14.68 5.65
N TYR A 56 -8.60 14.47 6.97
CA TYR A 56 -9.21 13.30 7.62
C TYR A 56 -10.73 13.27 7.55
N THR A 57 -11.39 14.42 7.50
CA THR A 57 -12.86 14.50 7.38
C THR A 57 -13.28 13.97 6.01
N THR A 58 -12.61 14.44 4.96
CA THR A 58 -12.84 13.96 3.60
C THR A 58 -12.51 12.47 3.44
N ILE A 59 -11.41 11.99 4.04
CA ILE A 59 -11.07 10.55 4.04
C ILE A 59 -12.19 9.74 4.73
N GLY A 60 -12.64 10.20 5.91
CA GLY A 60 -13.72 9.57 6.66
C GLY A 60 -14.99 9.44 5.82
N SER A 61 -15.39 10.52 5.14
CA SER A 61 -16.54 10.50 4.23
C SER A 61 -16.34 9.54 3.05
N LYS A 62 -15.17 9.56 2.38
CA LYS A 62 -14.88 8.68 1.22
C LYS A 62 -14.83 7.19 1.59
N MET A 63 -14.39 6.88 2.80
CA MET A 63 -14.27 5.51 3.29
C MET A 63 -15.47 5.05 4.13
N ASN A 64 -16.45 5.93 4.37
CA ASN A 64 -17.59 5.71 5.26
C ASN A 64 -17.18 5.27 6.69
N ILE A 65 -16.23 5.99 7.28
CA ILE A 65 -15.68 5.76 8.63
C ILE A 65 -15.49 7.07 9.38
N SER A 66 -15.32 7.00 10.71
CA SER A 66 -15.08 8.19 11.53
C SER A 66 -13.66 8.74 11.37
N ASN A 67 -13.46 10.03 11.63
CA ASN A 67 -12.13 10.67 11.70
C ASN A 67 -11.20 9.97 12.70
N LYS A 68 -11.75 9.46 13.81
CA LYS A 68 -11.01 8.67 14.80
C LYS A 68 -10.49 7.37 14.17
N THR A 69 -11.32 6.69 13.38
CA THR A 69 -10.93 5.47 12.65
C THR A 69 -9.85 5.75 11.60
N VAL A 70 -9.94 6.87 10.86
CA VAL A 70 -8.86 7.32 9.96
C VAL A 70 -7.56 7.50 10.72
N SER A 71 -7.60 8.17 11.89
CA SER A 71 -6.42 8.35 12.74
C SER A 71 -5.87 7.02 13.26
N THR A 72 -6.73 6.05 13.59
CA THR A 72 -6.29 4.69 13.97
C THR A 72 -5.55 4.01 12.82
N TYR A 73 -6.08 4.06 11.60
CA TYR A 73 -5.40 3.48 10.44
C TYR A 73 -4.09 4.20 10.13
N LYS A 74 -4.02 5.53 10.27
CA LYS A 74 -2.77 6.29 10.13
C LYS A 74 -1.71 5.81 11.12
N VAL A 75 -2.04 5.67 12.40
CA VAL A 75 -1.06 5.23 13.41
C VAL A 75 -0.56 3.82 13.10
N ARG A 76 -1.47 2.90 12.74
CA ARG A 76 -1.09 1.52 12.42
C ARG A 76 -0.24 1.40 11.16
N LEU A 77 -0.58 2.13 10.10
CA LEU A 77 0.23 2.10 8.87
C LEU A 77 1.62 2.70 9.11
N MET A 78 1.72 3.79 9.89
CA MET A 78 3.01 4.41 10.22
C MET A 78 3.90 3.45 11.03
N ASP A 79 3.33 2.75 12.01
CA ASP A 79 4.03 1.72 12.80
C ASP A 79 4.56 0.57 11.93
N LYS A 80 3.71 0.02 11.06
CA LYS A 80 4.08 -1.07 10.12
C LYS A 80 5.20 -0.67 9.15
N LEU A 81 5.14 0.56 8.63
CA LEU A 81 6.16 1.08 7.71
C LEU A 81 7.42 1.57 8.44
N GLY A 82 7.38 1.70 9.77
CA GLY A 82 8.48 2.22 10.59
C GLY A 82 8.71 3.72 10.40
N CYS A 83 7.65 4.49 10.09
CA CYS A 83 7.71 5.94 9.94
C CYS A 83 7.19 6.62 11.20
N SER A 84 7.97 7.53 11.78
CA SER A 84 7.59 8.33 12.95
C SER A 84 6.97 9.67 12.57
N THR A 85 7.30 10.18 11.38
CA THR A 85 6.82 11.48 10.89
C THR A 85 6.10 11.36 9.55
N LEU A 86 5.29 12.37 9.21
CA LEU A 86 4.68 12.44 7.88
C LEU A 86 5.74 12.61 6.79
N LEU A 87 6.83 13.34 7.07
CA LEU A 87 7.94 13.50 6.13
C LEU A 87 8.57 12.15 5.79
N GLU A 88 8.90 11.34 6.81
CA GLU A 88 9.40 9.97 6.60
C GLU A 88 8.43 9.11 5.79
N LEU A 89 7.13 9.28 6.00
CA LEU A 89 6.10 8.57 5.24
C LEU A 89 6.08 9.00 3.76
N TYR A 90 6.28 10.29 3.46
CA TYR A 90 6.43 10.79 2.09
C TYR A 90 7.72 10.29 1.43
N ASP A 91 8.84 10.35 2.14
CA ASP A 91 10.12 9.82 1.66
C ASP A 91 10.03 8.32 1.39
N PHE A 92 9.36 7.57 2.28
CA PHE A 92 9.07 6.14 2.09
C PHE A 92 8.27 5.91 0.80
N ALA A 93 7.21 6.69 0.58
CA ALA A 93 6.38 6.59 -0.61
C ALA A 93 7.16 6.87 -1.89
N GLN A 94 8.01 7.90 -1.90
CA GLN A 94 8.83 8.26 -3.06
C GLN A 94 9.84 7.16 -3.40
N ARG A 95 10.55 6.61 -2.39
CA ARG A 95 11.50 5.51 -2.57
C ARG A 95 10.84 4.25 -3.15
N ASN A 96 9.59 3.99 -2.77
CA ASN A 96 8.82 2.82 -3.21
C ASN A 96 7.88 3.11 -4.39
N LYS A 97 7.94 4.30 -4.98
CA LYS A 97 7.11 4.74 -6.13
C LYS A 97 5.61 4.58 -5.88
N ILE A 98 5.17 4.96 -4.67
CA ILE A 98 3.77 4.95 -4.27
C ILE A 98 3.22 6.38 -4.34
N GLY A 99 2.16 6.55 -5.12
CA GLY A 99 1.38 7.76 -5.31
C GLY A 99 0.19 7.42 -6.18
#